data_AF-A0A7M3NK76-F1
#
_entry.id   AF-A0A7M3NK76-F1
#
_cell.length_a   1.000
_cell.length_b   1.000
_cell.length_c   1.000
_cell.angle_alpha   90.00
_cell.angle_beta   90.00
_cell.angle_gamma   90.00
#
_symmetry.space_group_name_H-M   'P 1'
#
loop_
_entity.id
_entity.type
_entity.pdbx_description
1 polymer ?
#
loop_
_entity_poly.entity_id
_entity_poly.type
_entity_poly.pdbx_seq_one_letter_code
_entity_poly.pdbx_strand_id
1 'polypeptide(L)'
;MAAEAPILDEFRRLRARVPQLTGALAAGVDGLVLAHDTPGVEPDGLAALTAAALGVAVRVADATGRGDFRELLIRGTDGYVATYAAGRTAVLTLLATDGVNVGRLHLEGRRAGARIGELVDAEATPVRRSPAKSSAKDAAKPMPTRTKTARTARTTANARTTTES
;
A
#
# COMPACT_ATOMS: atom_id res chain seq x y z
N MET A 1 -8.24 5.77 -17.61
CA MET A 1 -8.65 6.18 -16.25
C MET A 1 -7.82 7.38 -15.78
N ALA A 2 -8.15 8.08 -14.70
CA ALA A 2 -7.47 9.36 -14.39
C ALA A 2 -6.01 9.16 -13.93
N ALA A 3 -5.70 8.06 -13.24
CA ALA A 3 -4.35 7.66 -12.87
C ALA A 3 -3.50 7.10 -14.02
N GLU A 4 -4.08 6.79 -15.18
CA GLU A 4 -3.41 6.05 -16.28
C GLU A 4 -2.14 6.74 -16.80
N ALA A 5 -2.25 8.02 -17.20
CA ALA A 5 -1.09 8.78 -17.67
C ALA A 5 0.00 8.97 -16.57
N PRO A 6 -0.33 9.31 -15.32
CA PRO A 6 0.62 9.26 -14.19
C PRO A 6 1.33 7.90 -13.99
N ILE A 7 0.65 6.77 -14.23
CA ILE A 7 1.25 5.43 -14.12
C ILE A 7 2.21 5.17 -15.30
N LEU A 8 1.84 5.53 -16.53
CA LEU A 8 2.74 5.48 -17.69
C LEU A 8 3.99 6.36 -17.49
N ASP A 9 3.83 7.50 -16.82
CA ASP A 9 4.94 8.36 -16.38
C ASP A 9 5.90 7.64 -15.43
N GLU A 10 5.37 6.87 -14.46
CA GLU A 10 6.17 6.07 -13.53
C GLU A 10 6.86 4.89 -14.24
N PHE A 11 6.21 4.23 -15.22
CA PHE A 11 6.85 3.20 -16.05
C PHE A 11 8.06 3.76 -16.82
N ARG A 12 7.92 4.93 -17.46
CA ARG A 12 9.03 5.60 -18.16
C ARG A 12 10.18 5.91 -17.20
N ARG A 13 9.88 6.41 -15.99
CA ARG A 13 10.87 6.64 -14.92
C ARG A 13 11.49 5.34 -14.41
N LEU A 14 10.75 4.24 -14.39
CA LEU A 14 11.20 2.93 -13.92
C LEU A 14 12.13 2.26 -14.94
N ARG A 15 11.78 2.28 -16.23
CA ARG A 15 12.61 1.76 -17.33
C ARG A 15 13.94 2.52 -17.45
N ALA A 16 13.95 3.83 -17.18
CA ALA A 16 15.18 4.61 -17.06
C ALA A 16 16.05 4.21 -15.85
N ARG A 17 15.46 3.70 -14.76
CA ARG A 17 16.17 3.19 -13.56
C ARG A 17 16.57 1.72 -13.69
N VAL A 18 15.88 0.92 -14.48
CA VAL A 18 16.17 -0.50 -14.73
C VAL A 18 16.06 -0.78 -16.23
N PRO A 19 17.13 -0.53 -17.02
CA PRO A 19 17.10 -0.67 -18.48
C PRO A 19 16.82 -2.10 -18.99
N GLN A 20 17.02 -3.11 -18.14
CA GLN A 20 16.71 -4.52 -18.42
C GLN A 20 15.21 -4.86 -18.38
N LEU A 21 14.33 -3.88 -18.09
CA LEU A 21 12.89 -4.06 -18.18
C LEU A 21 12.41 -4.15 -19.63
N THR A 22 11.81 -5.30 -19.95
CA THR A 22 11.15 -5.55 -21.23
C THR A 22 9.71 -5.03 -21.24
N GLY A 23 9.05 -4.99 -20.07
CA GLY A 23 7.74 -4.35 -19.91
C GLY A 23 7.29 -4.15 -18.46
N ALA A 24 6.18 -3.42 -18.28
CA ALA A 24 5.54 -3.12 -17.00
C ALA A 24 4.01 -3.04 -17.17
N LEU A 25 3.28 -3.58 -16.20
CA LEU A 25 1.82 -3.60 -16.13
C LEU A 25 1.36 -3.15 -14.74
N ALA A 26 0.38 -2.24 -14.69
CA ALA A 26 -0.40 -1.97 -13.49
C ALA A 26 -1.81 -2.53 -13.72
N ALA A 27 -2.27 -3.36 -12.79
CA ALA A 27 -3.59 -4.00 -12.83
C ALA A 27 -4.26 -3.92 -11.47
N GLY A 28 -5.60 -3.99 -11.46
CA GLY A 28 -6.36 -4.21 -10.24
C GLY A 28 -6.14 -5.62 -9.68
N VAL A 29 -6.43 -5.82 -8.40
CA VAL A 29 -6.41 -7.16 -7.75
C VAL A 29 -7.50 -8.10 -8.29
N ASP A 30 -8.42 -7.58 -9.09
CA ASP A 30 -9.44 -8.27 -9.87
C ASP A 30 -8.96 -8.74 -11.26
N GLY A 31 -7.79 -8.29 -11.70
CA GLY A 31 -7.22 -8.59 -13.01
C GLY A 31 -7.60 -7.60 -14.13
N LEU A 32 -8.18 -6.44 -13.81
CA LEU A 32 -8.45 -5.39 -14.80
C LEU A 32 -7.20 -4.51 -15.04
N VAL A 33 -6.88 -4.18 -16.30
CA VAL A 33 -5.72 -3.34 -16.65
C VAL A 33 -5.98 -1.87 -16.23
N LEU A 34 -5.00 -1.26 -15.56
CA LEU A 34 -4.99 0.16 -15.20
C LEU A 34 -4.10 0.99 -16.12
N ALA A 35 -2.94 0.45 -16.52
CA ALA A 35 -2.02 0.98 -17.53
C ALA A 35 -0.96 -0.08 -17.88
N HIS A 36 -0.39 -0.06 -19.10
CA HIS A 36 0.65 -1.00 -19.51
C HIS A 36 1.72 -0.39 -20.46
N ASP A 37 2.93 -0.92 -20.39
CA ASP A 37 4.02 -0.84 -21.39
C ASP A 37 4.54 -2.28 -21.55
N THR A 38 3.85 -3.10 -22.34
CA THR A 38 4.10 -4.55 -22.47
C THR A 38 4.29 -5.00 -23.93
N PRO A 39 5.37 -4.58 -24.62
CA PRO A 39 5.59 -4.95 -26.02
C PRO A 39 5.61 -6.47 -26.23
N GLY A 40 4.73 -6.97 -27.10
CA GLY A 40 4.64 -8.40 -27.44
C GLY A 40 3.94 -9.28 -26.39
N VAL A 41 3.33 -8.70 -25.35
CA VAL A 41 2.56 -9.45 -24.33
C VAL A 41 1.17 -8.85 -24.17
N GLU A 42 0.15 -9.69 -24.28
CA GLU A 42 -1.27 -9.32 -24.18
C GLU A 42 -1.61 -8.83 -22.75
N PRO A 43 -1.99 -7.54 -22.58
CA PRO A 43 -2.18 -6.93 -21.26
C PRO A 43 -3.27 -7.60 -20.41
N ASP A 44 -4.44 -7.89 -20.98
CA ASP A 44 -5.58 -8.43 -20.22
C ASP A 44 -5.26 -9.86 -19.74
N GLY A 45 -4.60 -10.65 -20.59
CA GLY A 45 -4.11 -11.99 -20.22
C GLY A 45 -3.07 -11.94 -19.11
N LEU A 46 -2.11 -11.01 -19.17
CA LEU A 46 -1.10 -10.82 -18.13
C LEU A 46 -1.71 -10.31 -16.81
N ALA A 47 -2.74 -9.47 -16.88
CA ALA A 47 -3.46 -8.95 -15.71
C ALA A 47 -4.25 -10.06 -14.99
N ALA A 48 -5.03 -10.85 -15.73
CA ALA A 48 -5.76 -11.99 -15.19
C ALA A 48 -4.83 -13.04 -14.56
N LEU A 49 -3.71 -13.37 -15.23
CA LEU A 49 -2.69 -14.28 -14.68
C LEU A 49 -1.99 -13.69 -13.43
N THR A 50 -1.73 -12.37 -13.41
CA THR A 50 -1.20 -11.68 -12.23
C THR A 50 -2.16 -11.77 -11.05
N ALA A 51 -3.44 -11.52 -11.24
CA ALA A 51 -4.45 -11.60 -10.17
C ALA A 51 -4.61 -13.03 -9.63
N ALA A 52 -4.59 -14.04 -10.50
CA ALA A 52 -4.59 -15.45 -10.09
C ALA A 52 -3.32 -15.81 -9.28
N ALA A 53 -2.15 -15.40 -9.74
CA ALA A 53 -0.88 -15.63 -9.05
C ALA A 53 -0.81 -14.90 -7.69
N LEU A 54 -1.33 -13.68 -7.59
CA LEU A 54 -1.48 -12.92 -6.34
C LEU A 54 -2.37 -13.69 -5.34
N GLY A 55 -3.53 -14.18 -5.79
CA GLY A 55 -4.46 -14.94 -4.95
C GLY A 55 -3.86 -16.24 -4.39
N VAL A 56 -2.92 -16.86 -5.12
CA VAL A 56 -2.12 -17.98 -4.61
C VAL A 56 -1.02 -17.49 -3.65
N ALA A 57 -0.28 -16.45 -4.01
CA ALA A 57 0.84 -15.94 -3.22
C ALA A 57 0.42 -15.44 -1.82
N VAL A 58 -0.73 -14.76 -1.72
CA VAL A 58 -1.33 -14.36 -0.44
C VAL A 58 -1.61 -15.59 0.43
N ARG A 59 -2.33 -16.58 -0.10
CA ARG A 59 -2.67 -17.83 0.63
C ARG A 59 -1.43 -18.61 1.07
N VAL A 60 -0.36 -18.61 0.27
CA VAL A 60 0.92 -19.23 0.64
C VAL A 60 1.60 -18.46 1.77
N ALA A 61 1.59 -17.12 1.73
CA ALA A 61 2.16 -16.29 2.79
C ALA A 61 1.40 -16.45 4.12
N ASP A 62 0.05 -16.50 4.07
CA ASP A 62 -0.81 -16.79 5.22
C ASP A 62 -0.53 -18.19 5.80
N ALA A 63 -0.62 -19.23 4.97
CA ALA A 63 -0.46 -20.63 5.38
C ALA A 63 0.95 -20.97 5.90
N THR A 64 1.97 -20.18 5.54
CA THR A 64 3.34 -20.32 6.06
C THR A 64 3.68 -19.32 7.15
N GLY A 65 2.74 -18.48 7.59
CA GLY A 65 2.94 -17.50 8.66
C GLY A 65 3.99 -16.44 8.31
N ARG A 66 4.00 -15.94 7.06
CA ARG A 66 4.88 -14.84 6.62
C ARG A 66 4.21 -13.46 6.71
N GLY A 67 2.90 -13.40 6.95
CA GLY A 67 2.13 -12.16 6.98
C GLY A 67 1.80 -11.65 5.58
N ASP A 68 1.43 -10.36 5.49
CA ASP A 68 0.89 -9.77 4.25
C ASP A 68 1.80 -9.97 3.04
N PHE A 69 1.19 -10.24 1.89
CA PHE A 69 1.88 -10.24 0.60
C PHE A 69 2.60 -8.90 0.35
N ARG A 70 3.85 -8.99 -0.13
CA ARG A 70 4.67 -7.83 -0.50
C ARG A 70 5.08 -7.88 -1.97
N GLU A 71 5.59 -9.02 -2.40
CA GLU A 71 6.09 -9.25 -3.75
C GLU A 71 6.13 -10.75 -4.09
N LEU A 72 6.09 -11.06 -5.39
CA LEU A 72 6.33 -12.37 -5.98
C LEU A 72 7.44 -12.22 -7.03
N LEU A 73 8.37 -13.18 -7.09
CA LEU A 73 9.37 -13.27 -8.16
C LEU A 73 9.30 -14.66 -8.81
N ILE A 74 9.17 -14.69 -10.13
CA ILE A 74 9.24 -15.89 -10.96
C ILE A 74 10.47 -15.72 -11.86
N ARG A 75 11.34 -16.74 -11.94
CA ARG A 75 12.41 -16.83 -12.94
C ARG A 75 12.06 -17.93 -13.94
N GLY A 76 11.97 -17.56 -15.22
CA GLY A 76 11.93 -18.49 -16.34
C GLY A 76 13.31 -18.67 -16.98
N THR A 77 13.36 -19.37 -18.11
CA THR A 77 14.59 -19.54 -18.93
C THR A 77 15.09 -18.22 -19.51
N ASP A 78 14.18 -17.31 -19.86
CA ASP A 78 14.46 -16.12 -20.67
C ASP A 78 14.46 -14.82 -19.84
N GLY A 79 14.11 -14.91 -18.56
CA GLY A 79 14.10 -13.77 -17.64
C GLY A 79 13.17 -13.91 -16.45
N TYR A 80 12.70 -12.77 -15.95
CA TYR A 80 11.96 -12.65 -14.71
C TYR A 80 10.61 -11.97 -14.88
N VAL A 81 9.62 -12.46 -14.12
CA VAL A 81 8.36 -11.77 -13.84
C VAL A 81 8.34 -11.42 -12.37
N ALA A 82 8.19 -10.13 -12.03
CA ALA A 82 8.20 -9.65 -10.66
C ALA A 82 6.95 -8.82 -10.36
N THR A 83 6.10 -9.28 -9.43
CA THR A 83 4.84 -8.62 -9.06
C THR A 83 4.98 -8.00 -7.68
N TYR A 84 4.58 -6.75 -7.51
CA TYR A 84 4.64 -5.98 -6.26
C TYR A 84 3.25 -5.45 -5.88
N ALA A 85 2.94 -5.39 -4.59
CA ALA A 85 1.74 -4.71 -4.11
C ALA A 85 1.78 -3.21 -4.43
N ALA A 86 0.66 -2.64 -4.89
CA ALA A 86 0.54 -1.22 -5.24
C ALA A 86 -0.74 -0.61 -4.66
N GLY A 87 -0.66 -0.07 -3.45
CA GLY A 87 -1.81 0.50 -2.73
C GLY A 87 -2.71 -0.60 -2.15
N ARG A 88 -4.01 -0.35 -2.02
CA ARG A 88 -4.98 -1.35 -1.51
C ARG A 88 -5.62 -2.21 -2.60
N THR A 89 -5.71 -1.71 -3.84
CA THR A 89 -6.54 -2.31 -4.89
C THR A 89 -5.80 -2.65 -6.17
N ALA A 90 -4.48 -2.41 -6.25
CA ALA A 90 -3.69 -2.66 -7.44
C ALA A 90 -2.37 -3.41 -7.18
N VAL A 91 -1.77 -3.89 -8.26
CA VAL A 91 -0.47 -4.56 -8.32
C VAL A 91 0.34 -4.05 -9.51
N LEU A 92 1.67 -4.03 -9.35
CA LEU A 92 2.64 -3.74 -10.40
C LEU A 92 3.35 -5.03 -10.80
N THR A 93 3.15 -5.51 -12.03
CA THR A 93 3.92 -6.61 -12.62
C THR A 93 4.98 -6.07 -13.57
N LEU A 94 6.22 -6.51 -13.40
CA LEU A 94 7.38 -6.16 -14.21
C LEU A 94 7.90 -7.37 -14.97
N LEU A 95 8.30 -7.17 -16.22
CA LEU A 95 8.97 -8.16 -17.07
C LEU A 95 10.42 -7.70 -17.29
N ALA A 96 11.39 -8.59 -17.09
CA ALA A 96 12.81 -8.28 -17.22
C ALA A 96 13.61 -9.41 -17.87
N THR A 97 14.69 -9.09 -18.59
CA THR A 97 15.65 -10.07 -19.15
C THR A 97 16.38 -10.84 -18.03
N ASP A 98 16.87 -12.05 -18.29
CA ASP A 98 17.64 -12.84 -17.29
C ASP A 98 18.89 -12.11 -16.75
N GLY A 99 19.52 -11.24 -17.55
CA GLY A 99 20.64 -10.39 -17.13
C GLY A 99 20.28 -9.22 -16.19
N VAL A 100 19.08 -9.18 -15.60
CA VAL A 100 18.66 -8.12 -14.67
C VAL A 100 19.34 -8.27 -13.30
N ASN A 101 19.78 -7.16 -12.72
CA ASN A 101 20.16 -7.14 -11.31
C ASN A 101 18.89 -7.23 -10.44
N VAL A 102 18.59 -8.43 -9.94
CA VAL A 102 17.39 -8.73 -9.14
C VAL A 102 17.26 -7.82 -7.92
N GLY A 103 18.36 -7.50 -7.23
CA GLY A 103 18.35 -6.55 -6.09
C GLY A 103 17.88 -5.15 -6.49
N ARG A 104 18.32 -4.66 -7.65
CA ARG A 104 17.87 -3.37 -8.23
C ARG A 104 16.41 -3.44 -8.71
N LEU A 105 15.98 -4.58 -9.27
CA LEU A 105 14.60 -4.82 -9.67
C LEU A 105 13.65 -4.70 -8.46
N HIS A 106 13.96 -5.36 -7.34
CA HIS A 106 13.18 -5.19 -6.11
C HIS A 106 13.24 -3.78 -5.52
N LEU A 107 14.42 -3.14 -5.49
CA LEU A 107 14.56 -1.78 -4.96
C LEU A 107 13.68 -0.77 -5.71
N GLU A 108 13.75 -0.76 -7.05
CA GLU A 108 13.03 0.21 -7.86
C GLU A 108 11.58 -0.21 -8.13
N GLY A 109 11.29 -1.51 -8.17
CA GLY A 109 9.95 -2.09 -8.30
C GLY A 109 9.07 -1.83 -7.08
N ARG A 110 9.56 -2.09 -5.86
CA ARG A 110 8.85 -1.70 -4.62
C ARG A 110 8.60 -0.18 -4.57
N ARG A 111 9.59 0.61 -4.98
CA ARG A 111 9.53 2.08 -5.01
C ARG A 111 8.56 2.63 -6.09
N ALA A 112 8.34 1.89 -7.17
CA ALA A 112 7.34 2.20 -8.19
C ALA A 112 5.94 1.75 -7.75
N GLY A 113 5.80 0.54 -7.22
CA GLY A 113 4.55 0.01 -6.67
C GLY A 113 3.95 0.90 -5.59
N ALA A 114 4.79 1.44 -4.68
CA ALA A 114 4.35 2.43 -3.70
C ALA A 114 3.73 3.69 -4.36
N ARG A 115 4.38 4.30 -5.36
CA ARG A 115 3.85 5.48 -6.07
C ARG A 115 2.60 5.18 -6.91
N ILE A 116 2.54 4.01 -7.54
CA ILE A 116 1.33 3.58 -8.26
C ILE A 116 0.18 3.37 -7.28
N GLY A 117 0.47 2.83 -6.08
CA GLY A 117 -0.47 2.74 -4.98
C GLY A 117 -1.01 4.09 -4.54
N GLU A 118 -0.15 5.09 -4.34
CA GLU A 118 -0.54 6.47 -4.01
C GLU A 118 -1.46 7.08 -5.08
N LEU A 119 -1.19 6.83 -6.38
CA LEU A 119 -2.00 7.31 -7.50
C LEU A 119 -3.39 6.65 -7.54
N VAL A 120 -3.45 5.32 -7.39
CA VAL A 120 -4.71 4.55 -7.45
C VAL A 120 -5.58 4.78 -6.20
N ASP A 121 -4.98 4.76 -5.01
CA ASP A 121 -5.69 4.99 -3.75
C ASP A 121 -6.29 6.41 -3.67
N ALA A 122 -5.68 7.39 -4.36
CA ALA A 122 -6.20 8.76 -4.46
C ALA A 122 -7.44 8.86 -5.37
N GLU A 123 -7.47 8.16 -6.51
CA GLU A 123 -8.65 8.10 -7.39
C GLU A 123 -9.81 7.35 -6.70
N ALA A 124 -9.50 6.32 -5.91
CA ALA A 124 -10.47 5.53 -5.15
C ALA A 124 -11.10 6.25 -3.94
N THR A 125 -10.67 7.46 -3.57
CA THR A 125 -11.11 8.17 -2.36
C THR A 125 -12.08 9.33 -2.69
N PRO A 126 -13.41 9.13 -2.64
CA PRO A 126 -14.38 10.20 -2.91
C PRO A 126 -14.32 11.27 -1.81
N VAL A 127 -13.76 12.44 -2.14
CA VAL A 127 -13.50 13.55 -1.21
C VAL A 127 -14.81 14.20 -0.74
N ARG A 128 -15.43 13.66 0.32
CA ARG A 128 -16.53 14.30 1.07
C ARG A 128 -16.03 15.52 1.87
N ARG A 129 -15.63 16.58 1.18
CA ARG A 129 -15.34 17.90 1.76
C ARG A 129 -16.63 18.62 2.14
N SER A 130 -17.07 18.42 3.38
CA SER A 130 -18.02 19.32 4.05
C SER A 130 -17.25 20.32 4.93
N PRO A 131 -16.95 21.54 4.46
CA PRO A 131 -16.34 22.56 5.31
C PRO A 131 -17.38 23.10 6.30
N ALA A 132 -17.41 22.55 7.51
CA ALA A 132 -18.24 23.06 8.60
C ALA A 132 -17.80 24.48 8.96
N LYS A 133 -18.56 25.49 8.52
CA LYS A 133 -18.34 26.90 8.86
C LYS A 133 -18.66 27.13 10.34
N SER A 134 -17.64 27.03 11.19
CA SER A 134 -17.68 27.62 12.53
C SER A 134 -17.54 29.14 12.40
N SER A 135 -18.68 29.83 12.26
CA SER A 135 -18.76 31.30 12.32
C SER A 135 -19.42 31.72 13.63
N ALA A 136 -18.62 32.24 14.56
CA ALA A 136 -19.08 32.59 15.90
C ALA A 136 -19.91 33.90 15.94
N LYS A 137 -21.03 33.84 16.65
CA LYS A 137 -21.85 34.95 17.20
C LYS A 137 -22.65 34.37 18.37
N ASP A 138 -22.97 35.07 19.46
CA ASP A 138 -22.57 36.42 19.91
C ASP A 138 -22.12 36.36 21.39
N ALA A 139 -21.58 37.46 21.93
CA ALA A 139 -20.95 37.48 23.26
C ALA A 139 -21.88 37.89 24.41
N ALA A 140 -21.66 37.30 25.60
CA ALA A 140 -22.14 37.80 26.89
C ALA A 140 -21.17 37.45 28.05
N LYS A 141 -21.11 38.31 29.07
CA LYS A 141 -20.25 38.26 30.28
C LYS A 141 -20.91 39.12 31.38
N PRO A 142 -20.55 39.02 32.69
CA PRO A 142 -19.86 37.95 33.43
C PRO A 142 -20.54 37.71 34.82
N MET A 143 -19.72 37.53 35.89
CA MET A 143 -20.01 37.64 37.35
C MET A 143 -20.35 36.34 38.15
N PRO A 144 -20.05 36.28 39.49
CA PRO A 144 -19.06 35.29 39.94
C PRO A 144 -19.40 34.55 41.27
N THR A 145 -18.38 33.89 41.85
CA THR A 145 -18.37 33.15 43.14
C THR A 145 -19.14 31.80 43.10
N ARG A 146 -18.83 30.78 43.92
CA ARG A 146 -18.27 30.79 45.29
C ARG A 146 -17.47 29.52 45.62
N THR A 147 -16.37 29.69 46.36
CA THR A 147 -15.50 28.60 46.87
C THR A 147 -16.21 27.68 47.87
N LYS A 148 -15.93 26.37 47.81
CA LYS A 148 -16.07 25.45 48.96
C LYS A 148 -14.93 24.41 48.97
N THR A 149 -14.39 24.16 50.17
CA THR A 149 -13.18 23.35 50.41
C THR A 149 -13.54 22.10 51.22
N ALA A 150 -13.12 20.91 50.77
CA ALA A 150 -12.91 19.71 51.60
C ALA A 150 -12.25 18.57 50.80
N ARG A 151 -11.66 17.50 51.38
CA ARG A 151 -10.75 17.36 52.53
C ARG A 151 -10.28 15.88 52.60
N THR A 152 -9.01 15.65 52.28
CA THR A 152 -8.07 14.60 52.75
C THR A 152 -8.58 13.23 53.28
N ALA A 153 -8.18 12.16 52.57
CA ALA A 153 -8.02 10.76 52.99
C ALA A 153 -7.14 10.06 51.90
N ARG A 154 -6.22 9.08 52.09
CA ARG A 154 -5.63 8.34 53.23
C ARG A 154 -6.58 7.50 54.09
N THR A 155 -6.35 6.21 54.39
CA THR A 155 -5.22 5.26 54.14
C THR A 155 -5.67 4.12 53.17
N THR A 156 -5.02 2.97 52.90
CA THR A 156 -3.93 2.17 53.52
C THR A 156 -3.23 1.27 52.47
N ALA A 157 -2.13 0.59 52.83
CA ALA A 157 -1.48 -0.47 52.04
C ALA A 157 -2.14 -1.85 52.20
N ASN A 158 -1.79 -2.81 51.34
CA ASN A 158 -1.91 -4.25 51.66
C ASN A 158 -0.72 -5.01 51.04
N ALA A 159 -0.04 -5.83 51.85
CA ALA A 159 1.08 -6.66 51.42
C ALA A 159 0.98 -8.01 52.12
N ARG A 160 1.11 -9.10 51.36
CA ARG A 160 1.36 -10.45 51.90
C ARG A 160 2.06 -11.33 50.86
N THR A 161 3.18 -11.85 51.28
CA THR A 161 3.90 -13.00 50.71
C THR A 161 3.08 -14.29 50.81
N THR A 162 3.32 -15.24 49.90
CA THR A 162 3.81 -16.58 50.29
C THR A 162 4.55 -17.24 49.14
N THR A 163 5.70 -17.82 49.48
CA THR A 163 6.48 -18.81 48.72
C THR A 163 5.69 -20.13 48.61
N GLU A 164 5.89 -20.93 47.55
CA GLU A 164 6.49 -22.28 47.62
C GLU A 164 6.41 -23.08 46.31
N SER A 165 7.45 -23.90 46.11
CA SER A 165 7.61 -25.08 45.21
C SER A 165 7.11 -24.97 43.76
#